data_AF-A0A6I2VZV8-F1
#
_entry.id   AF-A0A6I2VZV8-F1
#
_cell.length_a   1.000
_cell.length_b   1.000
_cell.length_c   1.000
_cell.angle_alpha   90.00
_cell.angle_beta   90.00
_cell.angle_gamma   90.00
#
_symmetry.space_group_name_H-M   'P 1'
#
loop_
_entity.id
_entity.type
_entity.pdbx_description
1 polymer ?
#
loop_
_entity_poly.entity_id
_entity_poly.type
_entity_poly.pdbx_seq_one_letter_code
_entity_poly.pdbx_strand_id
1 'polypeptide(L)'
;MTTQFDAQEIARNAALADAEMPSQVGAFISVEFDDENRVASYLFDAAIQGYKGWRWCVTVAKVDASANPTVCDVVVLPGPDSLLAPDWIEYKDRILPEDIQPGIIVPSAPDDTRLVPGVNALAQDEGLDATEVFDLGLMRPRVLSIEGRDQASKRWYSGDRGPNTPLAQSAPKPCASCGFFIPIAGSLRASFGVCANAIAPDDARVVSVDHGCGAHSEATL
;
A
#
# COMPACT_ATOMS: atom_id res chain seq x y z
N MET A 1 19.61 32.89 -35.36
CA MET A 1 18.73 32.79 -34.17
C MET A 1 17.33 33.09 -34.64
N THR A 2 16.48 32.08 -34.71
CA THR A 2 15.07 32.22 -35.10
C THR A 2 14.34 32.95 -33.98
N THR A 3 13.68 34.07 -34.27
CA THR A 3 12.88 34.81 -33.30
C THR A 3 11.69 33.96 -32.86
N GLN A 4 11.41 33.91 -31.55
CA GLN A 4 10.20 33.26 -31.03
C GLN A 4 8.95 33.93 -31.61
N PHE A 5 8.00 33.13 -32.08
CA PHE A 5 6.72 33.63 -32.58
C PHE A 5 5.70 33.75 -31.45
N ASP A 6 4.75 34.67 -31.59
CA ASP A 6 3.63 34.82 -30.67
C ASP A 6 2.35 34.30 -31.32
N ALA A 7 1.75 33.29 -30.71
CA ALA A 7 0.48 32.67 -31.08
C ALA A 7 -0.42 32.45 -29.86
N GLN A 8 -0.23 33.23 -28.78
CA GLN A 8 -1.01 33.03 -27.54
C GLN A 8 -2.52 33.17 -27.76
N GLU A 9 -2.95 34.11 -28.62
CA GLU A 9 -4.37 34.29 -28.95
C GLU A 9 -4.93 33.10 -29.74
N ILE A 10 -4.18 32.58 -30.71
CA ILE A 10 -4.53 31.36 -31.47
C ILE A 10 -4.69 30.19 -30.48
N ALA A 11 -3.73 30.04 -29.57
CA ALA A 11 -3.75 28.98 -28.58
C ALA A 11 -4.95 29.11 -27.61
N ARG A 12 -5.21 30.32 -27.09
CA ARG A 12 -6.36 30.56 -26.21
C ARG A 12 -7.69 30.26 -26.92
N ASN A 13 -7.83 30.68 -28.17
CA ASN A 13 -9.05 30.44 -28.94
C ASN A 13 -9.26 28.95 -29.22
N ALA A 14 -8.18 28.19 -29.42
CA ALA A 14 -8.25 26.74 -29.59
C ALA A 14 -8.70 26.04 -28.28
N ALA A 15 -8.13 26.41 -27.14
CA ALA A 15 -8.58 25.90 -25.83
C ALA A 15 -10.06 26.24 -25.56
N LEU A 16 -10.49 27.47 -25.87
CA LEU A 16 -11.89 27.90 -25.72
C LEU A 16 -12.86 27.14 -26.63
N ALA A 17 -12.40 26.71 -27.81
CA ALA A 17 -13.21 25.93 -28.74
C ALA A 17 -13.38 24.47 -28.32
N ASP A 18 -12.40 23.90 -27.61
CA ASP A 18 -12.43 22.52 -27.10
C ASP A 18 -13.12 22.41 -25.72
N ALA A 19 -13.02 23.47 -24.91
CA ALA A 19 -13.68 23.54 -23.61
C ALA A 19 -15.21 23.47 -23.72
N GLU A 20 -15.86 22.75 -22.80
CA GLU A 20 -17.34 22.70 -22.71
C GLU A 20 -17.93 24.06 -22.32
N MET A 21 -17.20 24.82 -21.50
CA MET A 21 -17.57 26.16 -21.08
C MET A 21 -16.37 27.11 -21.18
N PRO A 22 -16.54 28.35 -21.67
CA PRO A 22 -15.44 29.33 -21.72
C PRO A 22 -14.77 29.60 -20.37
N SER A 23 -15.51 29.45 -19.27
CA SER A 23 -15.00 29.60 -17.90
C SER A 23 -13.97 28.53 -17.50
N GLN A 24 -13.85 27.43 -18.25
CA GLN A 24 -12.86 26.37 -17.99
C GLN A 24 -11.44 26.74 -18.46
N VAL A 25 -11.29 27.79 -19.28
CA VAL A 25 -9.98 28.27 -19.76
C VAL A 25 -9.56 29.50 -18.98
N GLY A 26 -8.65 29.31 -18.04
CA GLY A 26 -8.21 30.35 -17.10
C GLY A 26 -7.08 31.24 -17.63
N ALA A 27 -6.26 31.72 -16.69
CA ALA A 27 -5.16 32.63 -16.98
C ALA A 27 -4.04 31.94 -17.79
N PHE A 28 -3.32 32.72 -18.59
CA PHE A 28 -2.08 32.25 -19.22
C PHE A 28 -1.02 32.01 -18.14
N ILE A 29 -0.28 30.90 -18.27
CA ILE A 29 0.75 30.48 -17.31
C ILE A 29 2.13 30.67 -17.92
N SER A 30 2.42 29.99 -19.02
CA SER A 30 3.73 30.00 -19.67
C SER A 30 3.63 29.53 -21.12
N VAL A 31 4.69 29.82 -21.88
CA VAL A 31 4.92 29.25 -23.20
C VAL A 31 6.29 28.59 -23.20
N GLU A 32 6.36 27.39 -23.74
CA GLU A 32 7.59 26.63 -23.89
C GLU A 32 7.84 26.39 -25.37
N PHE A 33 9.04 26.73 -25.85
CA PHE A 33 9.44 26.55 -27.24
C PHE A 33 10.34 25.33 -27.37
N ASP A 34 10.28 24.67 -28.53
CA ASP A 34 11.31 23.73 -28.95
C ASP A 34 12.64 24.44 -29.26
N ASP A 35 13.70 23.65 -29.45
CA ASP A 35 15.06 24.17 -29.68
C ASP A 35 15.17 25.05 -30.94
N GLU A 36 14.30 24.84 -31.92
CA GLU A 36 14.29 25.59 -33.19
C GLU A 36 13.37 26.82 -33.18
N ASN A 37 12.62 27.05 -32.10
CA ASN A 37 11.56 28.06 -31.97
C ASN A 37 10.48 27.95 -33.08
N ARG A 38 10.16 26.73 -33.51
CA ARG A 38 9.13 26.42 -34.51
C ARG A 38 7.89 25.79 -33.92
N VAL A 39 7.99 25.22 -32.73
CA VAL A 39 6.86 24.65 -31.98
C VAL A 39 6.80 25.31 -30.61
N ALA A 40 5.60 25.66 -30.17
CA ALA A 40 5.36 26.30 -28.89
C ALA A 40 4.17 25.66 -28.19
N SER A 41 4.34 25.25 -26.93
CA SER A 41 3.28 24.77 -26.05
C SER A 41 2.85 25.90 -25.13
N TYR A 42 1.64 26.41 -25.34
CA TYR A 42 1.03 27.45 -24.53
C TYR A 42 0.20 26.80 -23.41
N LEU A 43 0.52 27.17 -22.17
CA LEU A 43 -0.16 26.67 -20.98
C LEU A 43 -1.14 27.70 -20.42
N PHE A 44 -2.36 27.26 -20.12
CA PHE A 44 -3.38 28.04 -19.41
C PHE A 44 -3.91 27.25 -18.22
N ASP A 45 -4.34 27.94 -17.18
CA ASP A 45 -5.02 27.32 -16.04
C ASP A 45 -6.29 26.60 -16.51
N ALA A 46 -6.49 25.35 -16.08
CA ALA A 46 -7.70 24.58 -16.37
C ALA A 46 -8.68 24.67 -15.19
N ALA A 47 -9.66 25.56 -15.31
CA ALA A 47 -10.75 25.71 -14.35
C ALA A 47 -11.87 24.67 -14.56
N ILE A 48 -11.48 23.40 -14.73
CA ILE A 48 -12.37 22.27 -14.93
C ILE A 48 -12.64 21.59 -13.58
N GLN A 49 -13.91 21.34 -13.26
CA GLN A 49 -14.29 20.67 -12.02
C GLN A 49 -13.65 19.28 -11.93
N GLY A 50 -12.96 19.00 -10.82
CA GLY A 50 -12.24 17.74 -10.60
C GLY A 50 -10.78 17.73 -11.08
N TYR A 51 -10.38 18.68 -11.92
CA TYR A 51 -9.03 18.78 -12.48
C TYR A 51 -8.21 19.89 -11.79
N LYS A 52 -8.23 19.91 -10.45
CA LYS A 52 -7.49 20.91 -9.66
C LYS A 52 -5.99 20.83 -9.97
N GLY A 53 -5.38 21.95 -10.34
CA GLY A 53 -3.96 22.07 -10.65
C GLY A 53 -3.58 21.67 -12.08
N TRP A 54 -4.54 21.22 -12.89
CA TRP A 54 -4.32 20.87 -14.29
C TRP A 54 -4.27 22.11 -15.19
N ARG A 55 -3.75 21.93 -16.39
CA ARG A 55 -3.49 23.00 -17.35
C ARG A 55 -4.00 22.60 -18.73
N TRP A 56 -4.62 23.54 -19.42
CA TRP A 56 -4.75 23.44 -20.86
C TRP A 56 -3.36 23.60 -21.47
N CYS A 57 -2.97 22.68 -22.33
CA CYS A 57 -1.76 22.73 -23.12
C CYS A 57 -2.17 22.75 -24.60
N VAL A 58 -1.78 23.82 -25.29
CA VAL A 58 -2.06 23.98 -26.72
C VAL A 58 -0.74 24.08 -27.45
N THR A 59 -0.45 23.06 -28.26
CA THR A 59 0.76 23.05 -29.08
C THR A 59 0.47 23.74 -30.40
N VAL A 60 1.30 24.72 -30.76
CA VAL A 60 1.21 25.48 -32.00
C VAL A 60 2.54 25.34 -32.75
N ALA A 61 2.47 25.09 -34.06
CA ALA A 61 3.64 25.05 -34.92
C ALA A 61 3.63 26.20 -35.95
N LYS A 62 4.81 26.76 -36.21
CA LYS A 62 5.06 27.72 -37.29
C LYS A 62 6.20 27.20 -38.17
N VAL A 63 5.85 26.76 -39.37
CA VAL A 63 6.74 26.02 -40.29
C VAL A 63 7.94 26.86 -40.77
N ASP A 64 7.72 28.16 -41.03
CA ASP A 64 8.76 29.12 -41.39
C ASP A 64 8.36 30.56 -40.99
N ALA A 65 9.25 31.53 -41.17
CA ALA A 65 9.03 32.91 -40.74
C ALA A 65 7.79 33.58 -41.36
N SER A 66 7.46 33.22 -42.61
CA SER A 66 6.34 33.78 -43.38
C SER A 66 5.03 33.02 -43.18
N ALA A 67 5.09 31.78 -42.68
CA ALA A 67 3.92 30.96 -42.43
C ALA A 67 3.09 31.49 -41.25
N ASN A 68 1.77 31.26 -41.33
CA ASN A 68 0.88 31.47 -40.19
C ASN A 68 1.04 30.30 -39.20
N PRO A 69 1.07 30.56 -37.88
CA PRO A 69 1.07 29.49 -36.89
C PRO A 69 -0.23 28.67 -36.96
N THR A 70 -0.13 27.36 -36.79
CA THR A 70 -1.26 26.43 -36.80
C THR A 70 -1.28 25.57 -35.54
N VAL A 71 -2.47 25.31 -35.00
CA VAL A 71 -2.66 24.45 -33.82
C VAL A 71 -2.41 22.99 -34.20
N CYS A 72 -1.58 22.31 -33.43
CA CYS A 72 -1.27 20.89 -33.57
C CYS A 72 -2.17 20.04 -32.68
N ASP A 73 -2.32 20.41 -31.41
CA ASP A 73 -3.19 19.73 -30.45
C ASP A 73 -3.74 20.70 -29.40
N VAL A 74 -4.79 20.25 -28.73
CA VAL A 74 -5.38 20.86 -27.55
C VAL A 74 -5.61 19.72 -26.56
N VAL A 75 -4.93 19.76 -25.41
CA VAL A 75 -5.03 18.73 -24.39
C VAL A 75 -5.07 19.34 -23.00
N VAL A 76 -5.55 18.59 -22.02
CA VAL A 76 -5.46 18.95 -20.60
C VAL A 76 -4.42 18.05 -19.95
N LEU A 77 -3.37 18.65 -19.38
CA LEU A 77 -2.27 17.94 -18.75
C LEU A 77 -2.16 18.28 -17.26
N PRO A 78 -1.66 17.35 -16.43
CA PRO A 78 -1.45 17.64 -15.02
C PRO A 78 -0.31 18.65 -14.84
N GLY A 79 -0.55 19.66 -14.01
CA GLY A 79 0.48 20.57 -13.53
C GLY A 79 1.18 20.03 -12.26
N PRO A 80 2.16 20.78 -11.73
CA PRO A 80 2.89 20.42 -10.50
C PRO A 80 1.98 20.26 -9.27
N ASP A 81 0.85 20.97 -9.25
CA ASP A 81 -0.12 20.96 -8.16
C ASP A 81 -1.33 20.05 -8.46
N SER A 82 -1.26 19.25 -9.53
CA SER A 82 -2.35 18.36 -9.92
C SER A 82 -2.51 17.21 -8.95
N LEU A 83 -3.76 16.92 -8.60
CA LEU A 83 -4.10 15.65 -7.99
C LEU A 83 -4.04 14.55 -9.05
N LEU A 84 -3.06 13.65 -8.92
CA LEU A 84 -2.90 12.47 -9.77
C LEU A 84 -3.53 11.23 -9.11
N ALA A 85 -3.90 10.27 -9.94
CA ALA A 85 -4.27 8.95 -9.46
C ALA A 85 -3.05 8.29 -8.77
N PRO A 86 -3.26 7.48 -7.73
CA PRO A 86 -2.20 6.67 -7.16
C PRO A 86 -1.66 5.67 -8.20
N ASP A 87 -0.45 5.19 -7.97
CA ASP A 87 0.16 4.18 -8.84
C ASP A 87 -0.74 2.93 -8.93
N TRP A 88 -0.85 2.41 -10.15
CA TRP A 88 -1.54 1.16 -10.35
C TRP A 88 -0.71 0.01 -9.77
N ILE A 89 -1.33 -0.78 -8.89
CA ILE A 89 -0.73 -1.99 -8.30
C ILE A 89 -1.48 -3.25 -8.78
N GLU A 90 -0.84 -4.40 -8.88
CA GLU A 90 -1.52 -5.61 -9.33
C GLU A 90 -2.64 -6.02 -8.37
N TYR A 91 -3.73 -6.60 -8.87
CA TYR A 91 -4.89 -6.94 -8.03
C TYR A 91 -4.53 -7.88 -6.87
N LYS A 92 -3.63 -8.85 -7.11
CA LYS A 92 -3.14 -9.77 -6.06
C LYS A 92 -2.48 -9.06 -4.88
N ASP A 93 -1.88 -7.89 -5.12
CA ASP A 93 -1.16 -7.09 -4.13
C ASP A 93 -2.09 -6.11 -3.41
N ARG A 94 -3.36 -6.02 -3.84
CA ARG A 94 -4.42 -5.22 -3.21
C ARG A 94 -5.24 -5.99 -2.18
N ILE A 95 -5.11 -7.32 -2.14
CA ILE A 95 -5.98 -8.18 -1.33
C ILE A 95 -5.72 -7.92 0.16
N LEU A 96 -6.76 -7.51 0.87
CA LEU A 96 -6.78 -7.32 2.30
C LEU A 96 -7.54 -8.45 3.00
N PRO A 97 -7.35 -8.66 4.32
CA PRO A 97 -8.07 -9.69 5.06
C PRO A 97 -9.61 -9.60 4.93
N GLU A 98 -10.16 -8.39 4.87
CA GLU A 98 -11.59 -8.12 4.71
C GLU A 98 -12.18 -8.53 3.35
N ASP A 99 -11.34 -8.68 2.33
CA ASP A 99 -11.76 -9.14 1.00
C ASP A 99 -12.06 -10.66 0.99
N ILE A 100 -11.61 -11.39 2.01
CA ILE A 100 -11.77 -12.84 2.12
C ILE A 100 -13.11 -13.17 2.79
N GLN A 101 -14.13 -13.37 1.95
CA GLN A 101 -15.48 -13.72 2.37
C GLN A 101 -15.81 -15.21 2.12
N PRO A 102 -16.90 -15.75 2.71
CA PRO A 102 -17.32 -17.12 2.46
C PRO A 102 -17.44 -17.44 0.95
N GLY A 103 -16.74 -18.47 0.50
CA GLY A 103 -16.70 -18.89 -0.91
C GLY A 103 -15.56 -18.30 -1.74
N ILE A 104 -14.81 -17.32 -1.21
CA ILE A 104 -13.62 -16.78 -1.87
C ILE A 104 -12.41 -17.66 -1.57
N ILE A 105 -11.68 -18.04 -2.62
CA ILE A 105 -10.44 -18.81 -2.54
C ILE A 105 -9.31 -17.95 -3.10
N VAL A 106 -8.36 -17.57 -2.24
CA VAL A 106 -7.12 -16.91 -2.65
C VAL A 106 -5.98 -17.93 -2.56
N PRO A 107 -5.53 -18.49 -3.70
CA PRO A 107 -4.44 -19.44 -3.69
C PRO A 107 -3.13 -18.73 -3.31
N SER A 108 -2.30 -19.40 -2.53
CA SER A 108 -0.91 -18.97 -2.33
C SER A 108 -0.13 -19.10 -3.63
N ALA A 109 0.81 -18.18 -3.85
CA ALA A 109 1.73 -18.26 -4.98
C ALA A 109 2.52 -19.58 -4.93
N PRO A 110 2.84 -20.21 -6.08
CA PRO A 110 3.67 -21.41 -6.12
C PRO A 110 5.06 -21.20 -5.50
N ASP A 111 5.60 -19.99 -5.63
CA ASP A 111 6.91 -19.52 -5.20
C ASP A 111 6.86 -18.63 -3.94
N ASP A 112 5.77 -18.72 -3.16
CA ASP A 112 5.64 -17.99 -1.89
C ASP A 112 6.76 -18.37 -0.91
N THR A 113 7.68 -17.43 -0.67
CA THR A 113 8.87 -17.64 0.19
C THR A 113 8.53 -17.95 1.64
N ARG A 114 7.30 -17.62 2.07
CA ARG A 114 6.79 -17.92 3.40
C ARG A 114 6.45 -19.40 3.58
N LEU A 115 6.46 -20.18 2.49
CA LEU A 115 6.11 -21.60 2.49
C LEU A 115 7.29 -22.46 2.00
N VAL A 116 7.48 -23.61 2.63
CA VAL A 116 8.42 -24.66 2.21
C VAL A 116 7.72 -26.02 2.18
N PRO A 117 8.23 -27.02 1.43
CA PRO A 117 7.71 -28.38 1.48
C PRO A 117 7.61 -28.93 2.91
N GLY A 118 6.54 -29.68 3.21
CA GLY A 118 6.29 -30.20 4.56
C GLY A 118 7.41 -31.08 5.13
N VAL A 119 8.17 -31.77 4.27
CA VAL A 119 9.37 -32.54 4.66
C VAL A 119 10.47 -31.67 5.27
N ASN A 120 10.46 -30.36 5.02
CA ASN A 120 11.43 -29.40 5.57
C ASN A 120 10.97 -28.81 6.92
N ALA A 121 9.79 -29.16 7.42
CA ALA A 121 9.25 -28.67 8.68
C ALA A 121 10.16 -28.95 9.89
N LEU A 122 10.81 -30.12 9.88
CA LEU A 122 11.61 -30.64 11.01
C LEU A 122 13.02 -30.07 11.06
N ALA A 123 13.62 -29.80 9.90
CA ALA A 123 15.01 -29.32 9.83
C ALA A 123 15.15 -27.85 10.25
N GLN A 124 14.04 -27.13 10.39
CA GLN A 124 14.01 -25.68 10.56
C GLN A 124 13.38 -25.24 11.89
N ASP A 125 12.97 -26.19 12.74
CA ASP A 125 12.21 -25.91 13.97
C ASP A 125 12.95 -26.45 15.20
N GLU A 126 13.84 -25.63 15.75
CA GLU A 126 14.67 -25.92 16.92
C GLU A 126 13.82 -25.95 18.21
N GLY A 127 13.10 -27.05 18.44
CA GLY A 127 12.30 -27.22 19.66
C GLY A 127 11.24 -28.33 19.64
N LEU A 128 11.15 -29.10 18.55
CA LEU A 128 10.17 -30.18 18.42
C LEU A 128 10.77 -31.54 18.78
N ASP A 129 10.05 -32.33 19.58
CA ASP A 129 10.36 -33.73 19.83
C ASP A 129 10.04 -34.55 18.57
N ALA A 130 10.95 -35.46 18.18
CA ALA A 130 10.79 -36.37 17.06
C ALA A 130 9.54 -37.27 17.15
N THR A 131 8.93 -37.40 18.33
CA THR A 131 7.68 -38.15 18.54
C THR A 131 6.41 -37.32 18.36
N GLU A 132 6.47 -35.98 18.40
CA GLU A 132 5.36 -35.06 18.06
C GLU A 132 5.18 -34.90 16.53
N VAL A 133 6.04 -35.56 15.76
CA VAL A 133 6.19 -35.46 14.29
C VAL A 133 5.02 -36.08 13.50
N PHE A 134 4.25 -36.97 14.10
CA PHE A 134 3.21 -37.70 13.39
C PHE A 134 2.01 -36.82 12.99
N ASP A 135 1.82 -35.65 13.63
CA ASP A 135 0.63 -34.81 13.47
C ASP A 135 0.89 -33.42 12.83
N LEU A 136 2.16 -33.00 12.68
CA LEU A 136 2.50 -31.58 12.47
C LEU A 136 3.19 -31.19 11.15
N GLY A 137 3.24 -32.04 10.13
CA GLY A 137 3.73 -31.55 8.83
C GLY A 137 4.03 -32.57 7.73
N LEU A 138 4.20 -33.85 8.06
CA LEU A 138 4.45 -34.87 7.03
C LEU A 138 3.21 -35.20 6.18
N MET A 139 2.02 -34.79 6.61
CA MET A 139 0.79 -34.83 5.81
C MET A 139 0.48 -33.51 5.09
N ARG A 140 1.17 -32.41 5.44
CA ARG A 140 0.92 -31.09 4.84
C ARG A 140 1.87 -30.89 3.66
N PRO A 141 1.35 -30.59 2.45
CA PRO A 141 2.22 -30.41 1.28
C PRO A 141 3.20 -29.25 1.46
N ARG A 142 2.80 -28.19 2.18
CA ARG A 142 3.63 -27.04 2.52
C ARG A 142 3.40 -26.59 3.97
N VAL A 143 4.45 -26.08 4.61
CA VAL A 143 4.47 -25.51 5.97
C VAL A 143 5.14 -24.14 5.95
N LEU A 144 5.08 -23.38 7.06
CA LEU A 144 5.79 -22.10 7.17
C LEU A 144 7.31 -22.30 7.07
N SER A 145 7.95 -21.45 6.27
CA SER A 145 9.40 -21.30 6.22
C SER A 145 9.90 -20.49 7.42
N ILE A 146 11.22 -20.41 7.59
CA ILE A 146 11.84 -19.50 8.57
C ILE A 146 11.44 -18.05 8.29
N GLU A 147 11.43 -17.64 7.03
CA GLU A 147 10.98 -16.30 6.63
C GLU A 147 9.51 -16.06 6.97
N GLY A 148 8.64 -17.04 6.69
CA GLY A 148 7.22 -16.95 7.05
C GLY A 148 7.00 -16.79 8.56
N ARG A 149 7.77 -17.52 9.38
CA ARG A 149 7.76 -17.39 10.84
C ARG A 149 8.27 -16.03 11.30
N ASP A 150 9.38 -15.54 10.74
CA ASP A 150 9.95 -14.23 11.06
C ASP A 150 8.99 -13.08 10.70
N GLN A 151 8.40 -13.12 9.51
CA GLN A 151 7.39 -12.14 9.09
C GLN A 151 6.15 -12.16 10.00
N ALA A 152 5.67 -13.34 10.40
CA ALA A 152 4.55 -13.45 11.33
C ALA A 152 4.92 -12.92 12.73
N SER A 153 6.07 -13.33 13.27
CA SER A 153 6.61 -12.88 14.54
C SER A 153 6.70 -11.35 14.61
N LYS A 154 7.29 -10.71 13.59
CA LYS A 154 7.38 -9.25 13.49
C LYS A 154 6.01 -8.58 13.55
N ARG A 155 5.06 -9.01 12.69
CA ARG A 155 3.71 -8.42 12.67
C ARG A 155 2.97 -8.59 13.99
N TRP A 156 3.07 -9.76 14.62
CA TRP A 156 2.37 -10.04 15.87
C TRP A 156 2.98 -9.26 17.03
N TYR A 157 4.30 -9.22 17.13
CA TYR A 157 5.01 -8.52 18.20
C TYR A 157 4.86 -6.99 18.10
N SER A 158 4.87 -6.44 16.90
CA SER A 158 4.59 -5.00 16.68
C SER A 158 3.09 -4.68 16.65
N GLY A 159 2.23 -5.69 16.76
CA GLY A 159 0.79 -5.55 16.65
C GLY A 159 0.14 -5.04 17.93
N ASP A 160 -1.18 -5.01 17.91
CA ASP A 160 -2.04 -4.60 19.02
C ASP A 160 -2.09 -5.60 20.19
N ARG A 161 -1.49 -6.79 20.03
CA ARG A 161 -1.21 -7.78 21.09
C ARG A 161 0.30 -7.95 21.35
N GLY A 162 1.06 -6.93 20.97
CA GLY A 162 2.45 -6.73 21.34
C GLY A 162 2.59 -6.10 22.73
N PRO A 163 3.82 -6.00 23.26
CA PRO A 163 4.08 -5.41 24.57
C PRO A 163 3.97 -3.88 24.59
N ASN A 164 3.98 -3.23 23.42
CA ASN A 164 4.09 -1.77 23.31
C ASN A 164 2.74 -1.04 23.23
N THR A 165 1.62 -1.74 23.45
CA THR A 165 0.31 -1.08 23.44
C THR A 165 0.02 -0.39 24.78
N PRO A 166 -0.83 0.65 24.80
CA PRO A 166 -1.25 1.28 26.05
C PRO A 166 -1.88 0.30 27.05
N LEU A 167 -2.62 -0.69 26.55
CA LEU A 167 -3.21 -1.75 27.37
C LEU A 167 -2.11 -2.60 28.02
N ALA A 168 -1.15 -3.08 27.23
CA ALA A 168 -0.05 -3.90 27.72
C ALA A 168 0.81 -3.16 28.75
N GLN A 169 1.14 -1.89 28.50
CA GLN A 169 1.95 -1.07 29.40
C GLN A 169 1.22 -0.72 30.71
N SER A 170 -0.11 -0.72 30.71
CA SER A 170 -0.91 -0.44 31.90
C SER A 170 -1.33 -1.72 32.64
N ALA A 171 -1.06 -2.89 32.07
CA ALA A 171 -1.44 -4.16 32.67
C ALA A 171 -0.56 -4.45 33.89
N PRO A 172 -1.11 -5.08 34.94
CA PRO A 172 -0.35 -5.33 36.17
C PRO A 172 0.77 -6.37 35.99
N LYS A 173 0.60 -7.31 35.06
CA LYS A 173 1.53 -8.42 34.81
C LYS A 173 1.49 -8.88 33.35
N PRO A 174 2.60 -9.42 32.81
CA PRO A 174 2.65 -9.93 31.44
C PRO A 174 2.04 -11.34 31.29
N CYS A 175 1.73 -11.71 30.06
CA CYS A 175 1.18 -13.01 29.68
C CYS A 175 2.08 -14.19 30.08
N ALA A 176 3.40 -14.01 30.10
CA ALA A 176 4.37 -15.02 30.49
C ALA A 176 4.14 -15.59 31.90
N SER A 177 3.54 -14.81 32.80
CA SER A 177 3.19 -15.23 34.16
C SER A 177 1.71 -15.58 34.34
N CYS A 178 0.90 -15.53 33.27
CA CYS A 178 -0.54 -15.69 33.37
C CYS A 178 -0.93 -17.18 33.27
N GLY A 179 -1.75 -17.66 34.19
CA GLY A 179 -2.27 -19.03 34.18
C GLY A 179 -3.22 -19.34 33.02
N PHE A 180 -3.73 -18.33 32.32
CA PHE A 180 -4.55 -18.47 31.11
C PHE A 180 -3.75 -18.47 29.81
N PHE A 181 -2.42 -18.35 29.88
CA PHE A 181 -1.55 -18.33 28.71
C PHE A 181 -1.24 -19.76 28.25
N ILE A 182 -1.62 -20.08 27.02
CA ILE A 182 -1.31 -21.36 26.38
C ILE A 182 -0.17 -21.13 25.37
N PRO A 183 1.05 -21.64 25.59
CA PRO A 183 2.15 -21.44 24.66
C PRO A 183 1.87 -22.09 23.30
N ILE A 184 2.21 -21.42 22.20
CA ILE A 184 2.17 -22.01 20.85
C ILE A 184 3.27 -23.09 20.75
N ALA A 185 3.09 -24.12 19.92
CA ALA A 185 4.10 -25.15 19.71
C ALA A 185 5.29 -24.67 18.84
N GLY A 186 6.41 -25.39 18.90
CA GLY A 186 7.60 -25.14 18.08
C GLY A 186 8.35 -23.85 18.42
N SER A 187 9.11 -23.34 17.45
CA SER A 187 10.06 -22.23 17.56
C SER A 187 9.45 -20.89 17.99
N LEU A 188 8.14 -20.70 17.81
CA LEU A 188 7.45 -19.48 18.27
C LEU A 188 7.05 -19.54 19.76
N ARG A 189 7.15 -20.71 20.40
CA ARG A 189 6.72 -20.95 21.80
C ARG A 189 7.33 -19.99 22.81
N ALA A 190 8.58 -19.60 22.60
CA ALA A 190 9.31 -18.74 23.53
C ALA A 190 8.81 -17.29 23.53
N SER A 191 8.12 -16.86 22.46
CA SER A 191 7.72 -15.46 22.27
C SER A 191 6.22 -15.25 22.18
N PHE A 192 5.44 -16.30 21.88
CA PHE A 192 3.99 -16.17 21.65
C PHE A 192 3.18 -17.33 22.25
N GLY A 193 1.93 -17.00 22.58
CA GLY A 193 0.92 -17.96 23.03
C GLY A 193 -0.48 -17.49 22.66
N VAL A 194 -1.49 -18.21 23.13
CA VAL A 194 -2.90 -17.89 22.96
C VAL A 194 -3.51 -17.62 24.34
N CYS A 195 -4.30 -16.55 24.45
CA CYS A 195 -5.08 -16.29 25.66
C CYS A 195 -6.32 -17.19 25.68
N ALA A 196 -6.57 -17.86 26.82
CA ALA A 196 -7.74 -18.70 27.05
C ALA A 196 -8.70 -18.11 28.11
N ASN A 197 -8.55 -16.82 28.43
CA ASN A 197 -9.40 -16.17 29.42
C ASN A 197 -10.60 -15.50 28.74
N ALA A 198 -11.80 -16.08 28.89
CA ALA A 198 -13.03 -15.59 28.25
C ALA A 198 -13.42 -14.14 28.60
N ILE A 199 -12.92 -13.58 29.71
CA ILE A 199 -13.17 -12.17 30.08
C ILE A 199 -12.08 -11.22 29.56
N ALA A 200 -10.96 -11.74 29.06
CA ALA A 200 -9.91 -10.91 28.48
C ALA A 200 -10.34 -10.46 27.07
N PRO A 201 -9.98 -9.23 26.66
CA PRO A 201 -10.23 -8.78 25.28
C PRO A 201 -9.49 -9.62 24.23
N ASP A 202 -8.46 -10.35 24.64
CA ASP A 202 -7.58 -11.14 23.78
C ASP A 202 -7.93 -12.64 23.74
N ASP A 203 -9.09 -13.05 24.29
CA ASP A 203 -9.52 -14.45 24.25
C ASP A 203 -9.48 -15.03 22.83
N ALA A 204 -8.93 -16.24 22.71
CA ALA A 204 -8.69 -16.93 21.43
C ALA A 204 -7.88 -16.09 20.41
N ARG A 205 -6.95 -15.25 20.88
CA ARG A 205 -6.00 -14.51 20.04
C ARG A 205 -4.56 -14.84 20.41
N VAL A 206 -3.68 -14.69 19.43
CA VAL A 206 -2.23 -14.78 19.65
C VAL A 206 -1.76 -13.51 20.37
N VAL A 207 -1.01 -13.69 21.45
CA VAL A 207 -0.40 -12.64 22.26
C VAL A 207 1.09 -12.88 22.40
N SER A 208 1.88 -11.81 22.45
CA SER A 208 3.29 -11.91 22.83
C SER A 208 3.43 -12.26 24.32
N VAL A 209 4.51 -12.94 24.71
CA VAL A 209 4.75 -13.35 26.11
C VAL A 209 4.86 -12.16 27.07
N ASP A 210 5.31 -11.01 26.58
CA ASP A 210 5.44 -9.75 27.28
C ASP A 210 4.24 -8.80 27.07
N HIS A 211 3.21 -9.23 26.33
CA HIS A 211 1.92 -8.56 26.32
C HIS A 211 1.28 -8.61 27.71
N GLY A 212 0.37 -7.68 28.01
CA GLY A 212 -0.42 -7.71 29.23
C GLY A 212 -1.86 -7.34 28.94
N CYS A 213 -2.78 -8.04 29.59
CA CYS A 213 -4.18 -7.65 29.65
C CYS A 213 -4.57 -7.40 31.11
N GLY A 214 -5.57 -6.55 31.34
CA GLY A 214 -6.08 -6.27 32.69
C GLY A 214 -6.74 -7.48 33.37
N ALA A 215 -6.93 -8.59 32.66
CA ALA A 215 -7.57 -9.81 33.13
C ALA A 215 -6.55 -10.94 33.43
N HIS A 216 -5.41 -10.58 34.03
CA HIS A 216 -4.39 -11.55 34.43
C HIS A 216 -4.93 -12.49 35.53
N SER A 217 -4.54 -13.78 35.53
CA SER A 217 -5.00 -14.78 36.53
C SER A 217 -4.63 -14.45 37.97
N GLU A 218 -3.69 -13.53 38.14
CA GLU A 218 -3.19 -13.03 39.42
C GLU A 218 -3.31 -11.50 39.53
N ALA A 219 -4.21 -10.88 38.75
CA ALA A 219 -4.50 -9.46 38.91
C ALA A 219 -5.19 -9.26 40.27
N THR A 220 -4.64 -8.36 41.09
CA THR A 220 -5.24 -7.90 42.35
C THR A 220 -5.47 -6.40 42.25
N LEU A 221 -6.56 -5.90 42.88
CA LEU A 221 -6.85 -4.48 43.02
C LEU A 221 -5.87 -3.78 43.98
#